data_AF-A0A4Q0ZDH2-F1
#
_entry.id   AF-A0A4Q0ZDH2-F1
#
_cell.length_a   1.000
_cell.length_b   1.000
_cell.length_c   1.000
_cell.angle_alpha   90.00
_cell.angle_beta   90.00
_cell.angle_gamma   90.00
#
_symmetry.space_group_name_H-M   'P 1'
#
loop_
_entity.id
_entity.type
_entity.pdbx_description
1 polymer ?
#
loop_
_entity_poly.entity_id
_entity_poly.type
_entity_poly.pdbx_seq_one_letter_code
_entity_poly.pdbx_strand_id
1 'polypeptide(L)'
;MQTIIFLLIAFLIAIFSVLLYFKTKNSRLNTFLSGECPSCKEKRKTFFDKNTNTTFTSEIINSRVLKNHGCSGVTEVEFTCKNCGLKEVHPINSSSCN
;
A
#
# COMPACT_ATOMS: atom_id res chain seq x y z
N MET A 1 43.19 -8.27 2.53
CA MET A 1 42.26 -8.78 1.49
C MET A 1 41.02 -9.40 2.13
N GLN A 2 41.14 -10.47 2.92
CA GLN A 2 39.98 -11.19 3.49
C GLN A 2 39.13 -10.36 4.47
N THR A 3 39.74 -9.56 5.33
CA THR A 3 39.03 -8.67 6.28
C THR A 3 38.27 -7.54 5.59
N ILE A 4 38.86 -6.95 4.54
CA ILE A 4 38.24 -5.88 3.76
C ILE A 4 37.03 -6.42 3.00
N ILE A 5 37.15 -7.60 2.39
CA ILE A 5 36.05 -8.27 1.70
C ILE A 5 34.91 -8.59 2.67
N PHE A 6 35.22 -9.09 3.87
CA PHE A 6 34.22 -9.39 4.88
C PHE A 6 33.45 -8.14 5.36
N LEU A 7 34.16 -7.02 5.58
CA LEU A 7 33.53 -5.74 5.93
C LEU A 7 32.59 -5.24 4.84
N LEU A 8 33.00 -5.37 3.56
CA LEU A 8 32.19 -4.97 2.42
C LEU A 8 30.88 -5.78 2.34
N ILE A 9 30.95 -7.11 2.54
CA ILE A 9 29.78 -7.99 2.55
C ILE A 9 28.86 -7.65 3.73
N ALA A 10 29.40 -7.48 4.93
CA ALA A 10 28.62 -7.12 6.11
C ALA A 10 27.88 -5.78 5.92
N PHE A 11 28.52 -4.80 5.29
CA PHE A 11 27.92 -3.52 4.96
C PHE A 11 26.76 -3.67 3.96
N LEU A 12 26.93 -4.47 2.90
CA LEU A 12 25.86 -4.74 1.92
C LEU A 12 24.66 -5.44 2.57
N ILE A 13 24.90 -6.40 3.46
CA ILE A 13 23.84 -7.09 4.19
C ILE A 13 23.06 -6.10 5.07
N ALA A 14 23.76 -5.22 5.80
CA ALA A 14 23.11 -4.22 6.64
C ALA A 14 22.18 -3.30 5.84
N ILE A 15 22.64 -2.79 4.69
CA ILE A 15 21.81 -1.97 3.78
C ILE A 15 20.60 -2.77 3.30
N PHE A 16 20.82 -4.01 2.86
CA PHE A 16 19.75 -4.87 2.37
C PHE A 16 18.68 -5.14 3.44
N SER A 17 19.09 -5.41 4.68
CA SER A 17 18.17 -5.61 5.82
C SER A 17 17.32 -4.38 6.09
N VAL A 18 17.90 -3.18 6.04
CA VAL A 18 17.16 -1.91 6.23
C VAL A 18 16.13 -1.71 5.11
N LEU A 19 16.51 -1.95 3.86
CA LEU A 19 15.58 -1.85 2.72
C LEU A 19 14.44 -2.87 2.82
N LEU A 20 14.76 -4.10 3.23
CA LEU A 20 13.76 -5.15 3.46
C LEU A 20 12.76 -4.76 4.54
N TYR A 21 13.24 -4.18 5.64
CA TYR A 21 12.40 -3.71 6.73
C TYR A 21 11.36 -2.68 6.25
N PHE A 22 11.79 -1.66 5.49
CA PHE A 22 10.88 -0.66 4.94
C PHE A 22 9.88 -1.27 3.95
N LYS A 23 10.31 -2.21 3.12
CA LYS A 23 9.43 -2.91 2.17
C LYS A 23 8.35 -3.71 2.89
N THR A 24 8.71 -4.48 3.91
CA THR A 24 7.76 -5.31 4.66
C THR A 24 6.73 -4.46 5.40
N LYS A 25 7.17 -3.35 6.01
CA LYS A 25 6.27 -2.43 6.73
C LYS A 25 5.17 -1.85 5.82
N ASN A 26 5.51 -1.51 4.58
CA ASN A 26 4.56 -0.91 3.62
C ASN A 26 3.85 -1.94 2.73
N SER A 27 4.17 -3.23 2.84
CA SER A 27 3.65 -4.25 1.93
C SER A 27 2.13 -4.35 1.95
N ARG A 28 1.49 -4.32 3.13
CA ARG A 28 0.02 -4.40 3.25
C ARG A 28 -0.67 -3.15 2.71
N LEU A 29 -0.15 -1.97 3.06
CA LEU A 29 -0.64 -0.70 2.55
C LEU A 29 -0.57 -0.65 1.02
N ASN A 30 0.53 -1.12 0.43
CA ASN A 30 0.68 -1.21 -1.02
C ASN A 30 -0.36 -2.16 -1.66
N THR A 31 -0.74 -3.25 -0.98
CA THR A 31 -1.81 -4.15 -1.44
C THR A 31 -3.17 -3.44 -1.43
N PHE A 32 -3.48 -2.66 -0.38
CA PHE A 32 -4.70 -1.85 -0.37
C PHE A 32 -4.70 -0.79 -1.47
N LEU A 33 -3.58 -0.08 -1.66
CA LEU A 33 -3.42 0.95 -2.69
C LEU A 33 -3.45 0.37 -4.11
N SER A 34 -3.06 -0.89 -4.31
CA SER A 34 -3.21 -1.58 -5.60
C SER A 34 -4.66 -2.02 -5.89
N GLY A 35 -5.58 -1.82 -4.95
CA GLY A 35 -6.99 -2.20 -5.07
C GLY A 35 -7.24 -3.69 -4.83
N GLU A 36 -6.33 -4.36 -4.11
CA GLU A 36 -6.43 -5.77 -3.71
C GLU A 36 -6.67 -5.88 -2.19
N CYS A 37 -7.52 -6.82 -1.76
CA CYS A 37 -7.66 -7.11 -0.34
C CYS A 37 -6.56 -8.09 0.13
N PRO A 38 -5.74 -7.76 1.14
CA PRO A 38 -4.71 -8.66 1.62
C PRO A 38 -5.24 -9.92 2.32
N SER A 39 -6.52 -9.95 2.73
CA SER A 39 -7.13 -11.12 3.40
C SER A 39 -7.83 -12.05 2.42
N CYS A 40 -8.74 -11.55 1.58
CA CYS A 40 -9.51 -12.38 0.65
C CYS A 40 -8.98 -12.38 -0.80
N LYS A 41 -7.92 -11.62 -1.09
CA LYS A 41 -7.25 -11.52 -2.41
C LYS A 41 -8.14 -11.05 -3.56
N GLU A 42 -9.30 -10.50 -3.26
CA GLU A 42 -10.16 -9.93 -4.28
C GLU A 42 -9.63 -8.60 -4.79
N LYS A 43 -9.81 -8.37 -6.10
CA LYS A 43 -9.33 -7.22 -6.84
C LYS A 43 -10.48 -6.52 -7.55
N ARG A 44 -10.33 -5.22 -7.81
CA ARG A 44 -11.27 -4.47 -8.66
C ARG A 44 -11.62 -5.23 -9.93
N LYS A 45 -12.91 -5.32 -10.23
CA LYS A 45 -13.40 -5.99 -11.43
C LYS A 45 -13.76 -4.92 -12.46
N THR A 46 -13.19 -5.03 -13.66
CA THR A 46 -13.51 -4.14 -14.78
C THR A 46 -14.31 -4.91 -15.81
N PHE A 47 -15.48 -4.40 -16.15
CA PHE A 47 -16.38 -4.95 -17.14
C PHE A 47 -16.48 -3.97 -18.31
N PHE A 48 -16.26 -4.46 -19.52
CA PHE A 48 -16.44 -3.66 -20.73
C PHE A 48 -17.74 -4.08 -21.41
N ASP A 49 -18.66 -3.14 -21.55
CA ASP A 49 -19.91 -3.36 -22.28
C ASP A 49 -19.74 -2.89 -23.73
N LYS A 50 -19.82 -3.85 -24.66
CA LYS A 50 -19.71 -3.61 -26.11
C LYS A 50 -20.93 -2.90 -26.70
N ASN A 51 -22.09 -2.98 -26.05
CA ASN A 51 -23.32 -2.37 -26.58
C ASN A 51 -23.37 -0.87 -26.30
N THR A 52 -22.85 -0.44 -25.15
CA THR A 52 -22.82 0.97 -24.73
C THR A 52 -21.45 1.62 -24.87
N ASN A 53 -20.42 0.86 -25.29
CA ASN A 53 -19.02 1.28 -25.32
C ASN A 53 -18.54 1.90 -24.00
N THR A 54 -19.04 1.38 -22.87
CA THR A 54 -18.71 1.87 -21.53
C THR A 54 -17.93 0.84 -20.73
N THR A 55 -17.06 1.33 -19.83
CA THR A 55 -16.29 0.48 -18.92
C THR A 55 -16.79 0.70 -17.49
N PHE A 56 -17.27 -0.36 -16.85
CA PHE A 56 -17.69 -0.35 -15.45
C PHE A 56 -16.58 -0.92 -14.58
N THR A 57 -16.15 -0.15 -13.59
CA THR A 57 -15.19 -0.62 -12.59
C THR A 57 -15.89 -0.78 -11.25
N SER A 58 -15.91 -1.99 -10.73
CA SER A 58 -16.40 -2.28 -9.38
C SER A 58 -15.23 -2.26 -8.41
N GLU A 59 -15.15 -1.21 -7.59
CA GLU A 59 -14.14 -1.11 -6.54
C GLU A 59 -14.53 -1.90 -5.29
N ILE A 60 -13.61 -2.76 -4.86
CA ILE A 60 -13.78 -3.67 -3.71
C ILE A 60 -13.22 -3.05 -2.43
N ILE A 61 -12.23 -2.18 -2.54
CA ILE A 61 -11.64 -1.45 -1.41
C ILE A 61 -12.29 -0.08 -1.33
N ASN A 62 -12.74 0.30 -0.14
CA ASN A 62 -13.18 1.66 0.17
C ASN A 62 -12.09 2.32 1.03
N SER A 63 -11.78 3.59 0.76
CA SER A 63 -10.82 4.36 1.56
C SER A 63 -11.49 5.59 2.14
N ARG A 64 -11.24 5.86 3.42
CA ARG A 64 -11.80 7.01 4.13
C ARG A 64 -10.73 7.65 5.01
N VAL A 65 -10.58 8.96 4.92
CA VAL A 65 -9.73 9.72 5.85
C VAL A 65 -10.42 9.80 7.21
N LEU A 66 -9.75 9.30 8.26
CA LEU A 66 -10.22 9.38 9.65
C LEU A 66 -9.72 10.64 10.34
N LYS A 67 -8.42 10.91 10.21
CA LYS A 67 -7.77 12.11 10.76
C LYS A 67 -6.82 12.68 9.74
N ASN A 68 -6.85 13.99 9.61
CA ASN A 68 -5.93 14.74 8.78
C ASN A 68 -5.14 15.70 9.68
N HIS A 69 -3.82 15.48 9.80
CA HIS A 69 -2.93 16.32 10.58
C HIS A 69 -2.38 17.52 9.77
N GLY A 70 -3.00 17.83 8.63
CA GLY A 70 -2.67 18.96 7.78
C GLY A 70 -1.53 18.69 6.81
N CYS A 71 -1.10 19.76 6.16
CA CYS A 71 -0.13 19.80 5.06
C CYS A 71 1.26 19.19 5.34
N SER A 72 1.68 19.18 6.59
CA SER A 72 2.96 18.63 7.02
C SER A 72 2.78 17.44 7.97
N GLY A 73 1.53 17.04 8.18
CA GLY A 73 1.14 15.96 9.07
C GLY A 73 0.95 14.64 8.33
N VAL A 74 0.72 13.59 9.12
CA VAL A 74 0.29 12.30 8.61
C VAL A 74 -1.23 12.33 8.43
N THR A 75 -1.75 11.68 7.40
CA THR A 75 -3.18 11.44 7.25
C THR A 75 -3.47 9.99 7.61
N GLU A 76 -4.32 9.76 8.60
CA GLU A 76 -4.78 8.42 8.96
C GLU A 76 -5.93 8.03 8.03
N VAL A 77 -5.71 7.00 7.20
CA VAL A 77 -6.71 6.50 6.24
C VAL A 77 -7.16 5.10 6.66
N GLU A 78 -8.46 4.94 6.80
CA GLU A 78 -9.12 3.65 6.98
C GLU A 78 -9.39 3.02 5.61
N PHE A 79 -8.91 1.80 5.42
CA PHE A 79 -9.20 0.95 4.28
C PHE A 79 -10.17 -0.14 4.70
N THR A 80 -11.28 -0.25 3.98
CA THR A 80 -12.30 -1.29 4.21
C THR A 80 -12.47 -2.15 2.96
N CYS A 81 -12.44 -3.48 3.10
CA CYS A 81 -12.81 -4.40 2.03
C CYS A 81 -14.32 -4.69 2.05
N LYS A 82 -15.02 -4.46 0.94
CA LYS A 82 -16.47 -4.71 0.82
C LYS A 82 -16.85 -6.19 0.85
N ASN A 83 -15.95 -7.08 0.45
CA ASN A 83 -16.27 -8.51 0.34
C ASN A 83 -16.10 -9.27 1.66
N CYS A 84 -14.96 -9.09 2.34
CA CYS A 84 -14.69 -9.80 3.60
C CYS A 84 -14.89 -8.93 4.86
N GLY A 85 -15.18 -7.63 4.71
CA GLY A 85 -15.40 -6.72 5.83
C GLY A 85 -14.12 -6.31 6.58
N LEU A 86 -12.93 -6.67 6.09
CA LEU A 86 -11.65 -6.29 6.69
C LEU A 86 -11.53 -4.76 6.78
N LYS A 87 -11.14 -4.25 7.95
CA LYS A 87 -10.88 -2.83 8.22
C LYS A 87 -9.49 -2.65 8.79
N GLU A 88 -8.69 -1.79 8.18
CA GLU A 88 -7.35 -1.44 8.66
C GLU A 88 -7.10 0.05 8.52
N VAL A 89 -6.42 0.64 9.51
CA VAL A 89 -6.03 2.05 9.48
C VAL A 89 -4.54 2.14 9.20
N HIS A 90 -4.18 2.92 8.19
CA HIS A 90 -2.80 3.13 7.78
C HIS A 90 -2.45 4.63 7.77
N PRO A 91 -1.31 5.02 8.35
CA PRO A 91 -0.79 6.37 8.21
C PRO A 91 -0.22 6.56 6.80
N ILE A 92 -0.69 7.61 6.11
CA ILE A 92 -0.18 8.02 4.79
C ILE A 92 0.40 9.43 4.93
N ASN A 93 1.62 9.64 4.44
CA ASN A 93 2.19 10.98 4.39
C ASN A 93 1.40 11.81 3.36
N SER A 94 0.67 12.82 3.83
CA SER A 94 0.05 13.81 2.94
C SER A 94 1.08 14.85 2.55
N SER A 95 1.68 14.70 1.37
CA SER A 95 2.54 15.72 0.75
C SER A 95 1.76 16.73 -0.10
N SER A 96 0.43 16.59 -0.18
CA SER A 96 -0.43 17.41 -1.02
C SER A 96 -1.35 18.27 -0.15
N CYS A 97 -1.10 19.58 -0.20
CA CYS A 97 -2.09 20.60 0.10
C CYS A 97 -2.71 21.00 -1.23
N ASN A 98 -4.00 20.74 -1.40
CA ASN A 98 -4.78 21.39 -2.44
C ASN A 98 -5.67 22.45 -1.80
#